data_AF-A0AA97HN48-F1
#
_entry.id   AF-A0AA97HN48-F1
#
_cell.length_a   1.000
_cell.length_b   1.000
_cell.length_c   1.000
_cell.angle_alpha   90.00
_cell.angle_beta   90.00
_cell.angle_gamma   90.00
#
_symmetry.space_group_name_H-M   'P 1'
#
loop_
_entity.id
_entity.type
_entity.pdbx_description
1 polymer ?
#
loop_
_entity_poly.entity_id
_entity_poly.type
_entity_poly.pdbx_seq_one_letter_code
_entity_poly.pdbx_strand_id
1 'polypeptide(L)'
;MAINAVHKTQEQYPWWAGNARFIDLSNTFIVAHVAQAALIMLWAGVFTLFELAVYSPDAPMYAQGLILLPHLATQGWGMASGGAIADTFPLFAIGVVHIVAAGVLAGGAYFHWARLGQSLATAGGRAAKFHFEWDDAKQLGLILGHHLIILGLGALLLVVRAMALGGLYDANIGEVRLVTDPTLDFGTIWSYRTHLFDVNNLEDLVGGHIYVAVLLILGGAWHILVPPFKWVQQRFLFSGDGILAYSLFGIALAGFAASYYCGFNTLAYPTEFYGPPLELKSAFLPSYYDPSGAVESGYSSRTWLANAHFYLAFFFLQGGLWHYQRAMGFDLSKTWANWRQNRVAVSENPALVYQNPVHSEPKPLLAVCYEAPQIDLPPLLTMEQDFADYLYRPSQGIEPPSLAKTNGNGVRQTLYQTTYESRKQSFYGSPKSVDNRAFAQSRQPGRMYEPPKVPQNGLHYPVPIPQVVYEPSQSPVPSPQTTV
;
A
#
# COMPACT_ATOMS: atom_id res chain seq x y z
N MET A 1 -12.08 -5.46 33.30
CA MET A 1 -13.10 -4.57 32.69
C MET A 1 -13.20 -4.97 31.24
N ALA A 2 -14.17 -5.81 30.89
CA ALA A 2 -14.37 -6.27 29.52
C ALA A 2 -14.90 -5.10 28.68
N ILE A 3 -14.10 -4.63 27.73
CA ILE A 3 -14.55 -3.65 26.75
C ILE A 3 -15.54 -4.40 25.86
N ASN A 4 -16.81 -3.98 25.92
CA ASN A 4 -17.88 -4.47 25.05
C ASN A 4 -17.50 -4.19 23.59
N ALA A 5 -16.82 -5.14 22.94
CA ALA A 5 -16.89 -5.28 21.51
C ALA A 5 -18.38 -5.43 21.19
N VAL A 6 -18.89 -4.56 20.32
CA VAL A 6 -20.29 -4.52 19.93
C VAL A 6 -20.59 -5.83 19.18
N HIS A 7 -20.98 -6.86 19.94
CA HIS A 7 -21.43 -8.15 19.45
C HIS A 7 -22.81 -7.94 18.84
N LYS A 8 -22.84 -7.31 17.67
CA LYS A 8 -24.03 -7.32 16.82
C LYS A 8 -24.30 -8.77 16.49
N THR A 9 -25.50 -9.25 16.79
CA THR A 9 -25.89 -10.59 16.33
C THR A 9 -25.73 -10.63 14.81
N GLN A 10 -25.37 -11.80 14.31
CA GLN A 10 -24.99 -12.09 12.92
C GLN A 10 -25.91 -11.46 11.85
N GLU A 11 -27.18 -11.24 12.18
CA GLU A 11 -28.22 -10.68 11.31
C GLU A 11 -28.24 -9.14 11.21
N GLN A 12 -27.47 -8.42 12.04
CA GLN A 12 -27.52 -6.95 12.11
C GLN A 12 -26.55 -6.24 11.16
N TYR A 13 -25.69 -6.97 10.44
CA TYR A 13 -24.82 -6.36 9.43
C TYR A 13 -25.59 -6.12 8.12
N PRO A 14 -25.60 -4.89 7.57
CA PRO A 14 -26.20 -4.61 6.27
C PRO A 14 -25.44 -5.32 5.13
N TRP A 15 -26.06 -5.45 3.97
CA TRP A 15 -25.52 -6.22 2.84
C TRP A 15 -24.12 -5.75 2.38
N TRP A 16 -23.83 -4.44 2.45
CA TRP A 16 -22.52 -3.87 2.10
C TRP A 16 -21.41 -4.24 3.09
N ALA A 17 -21.76 -4.74 4.27
CA ALA A 17 -20.85 -5.35 5.25
C ALA A 17 -21.11 -6.86 5.42
N GLY A 18 -21.65 -7.51 4.38
CA GLY A 18 -22.14 -8.89 4.47
C GLY A 18 -21.12 -9.92 4.95
N ASN A 19 -19.83 -9.72 4.63
CA ASN A 19 -18.78 -10.65 5.08
C ASN A 19 -18.53 -10.63 6.59
N ALA A 20 -18.90 -9.53 7.27
CA ALA A 20 -18.82 -9.48 8.74
C ALA A 20 -19.79 -10.48 9.41
N ARG A 21 -20.79 -10.99 8.68
CA ARG A 21 -21.74 -11.99 9.19
C ARG A 21 -21.12 -13.36 9.43
N PHE A 22 -19.91 -13.65 8.94
CA PHE A 22 -19.28 -14.96 9.16
C PHE A 22 -17.98 -14.89 9.96
N ILE A 23 -17.77 -13.80 10.72
CA ILE A 23 -16.59 -13.64 11.59
C ILE A 23 -16.47 -14.82 12.56
N ASP A 24 -17.57 -15.26 13.17
CA ASP A 24 -17.57 -16.36 14.15
C ASP A 24 -17.89 -17.73 13.54
N LEU A 25 -17.98 -17.81 12.21
CA LEU A 25 -18.26 -19.05 11.48
C LEU A 25 -16.97 -19.64 10.92
N SER A 26 -16.23 -20.36 11.77
CA SER A 26 -14.91 -20.95 11.43
C SER A 26 -14.83 -21.67 10.08
N ASN A 27 -15.81 -22.49 9.68
CA ASN A 27 -15.77 -23.16 8.37
C ASN A 27 -16.06 -22.17 7.22
N THR A 28 -17.09 -21.34 7.35
CA THR A 28 -17.41 -20.32 6.34
C THR A 28 -16.25 -19.36 6.14
N PHE A 29 -15.53 -19.01 7.20
CA PHE A 29 -14.30 -18.22 7.16
C PHE A 29 -13.21 -18.91 6.33
N ILE A 30 -12.96 -20.21 6.57
CA ILE A 30 -12.01 -21.02 5.77
C ILE A 30 -12.42 -21.05 4.30
N VAL A 31 -13.70 -21.31 4.01
CA VAL A 31 -14.24 -21.34 2.64
C VAL A 31 -13.96 -20.04 1.91
N ALA A 32 -14.23 -18.89 2.54
CA ALA A 32 -14.00 -17.58 1.94
C ALA A 32 -12.53 -17.35 1.57
N HIS A 33 -11.60 -17.74 2.46
CA HIS A 33 -10.16 -17.56 2.22
C HIS A 33 -9.61 -18.52 1.16
N VAL A 34 -10.07 -19.78 1.15
CA VAL A 34 -9.69 -20.75 0.11
C VAL A 34 -10.24 -20.32 -1.26
N ALA A 35 -11.46 -19.77 -1.31
CA ALA A 35 -12.02 -19.22 -2.54
C ALA A 35 -11.21 -18.00 -3.04
N GLN A 36 -10.78 -17.11 -2.14
CA GLN A 36 -9.89 -16.01 -2.51
C GLN A 36 -8.53 -16.50 -3.02
N ALA A 37 -7.94 -17.53 -2.40
CA ALA A 37 -6.72 -18.17 -2.88
C ALA A 37 -6.90 -18.78 -4.29
N ALA A 38 -8.07 -19.38 -4.56
CA ALA A 38 -8.40 -19.88 -5.89
C ALA A 38 -8.45 -18.75 -6.94
N LEU A 39 -9.00 -17.59 -6.60
CA LEU A 39 -9.02 -16.41 -7.48
C LEU A 39 -7.61 -15.89 -7.77
N ILE A 40 -6.73 -15.86 -6.77
CA ILE A 40 -5.33 -15.45 -6.94
C ILE A 40 -4.60 -16.41 -7.89
N MET A 41 -4.75 -17.72 -7.67
CA MET A 41 -4.14 -18.74 -8.54
C MET A 41 -4.71 -18.68 -9.97
N LEU A 42 -6.01 -18.45 -10.11
CA LEU A 42 -6.64 -18.30 -11.42
C LEU A 42 -6.11 -17.06 -12.14
N TRP A 43 -6.03 -15.92 -11.44
CA TRP A 43 -5.49 -14.68 -12.00
C TRP A 43 -4.05 -14.88 -12.46
N ALA A 44 -3.19 -15.44 -11.62
CA ALA A 44 -1.79 -15.70 -11.98
C ALA A 44 -1.69 -16.56 -13.24
N GLY A 45 -2.43 -17.67 -13.30
CA GLY A 45 -2.39 -18.57 -14.45
C GLY A 45 -2.95 -17.95 -15.74
N VAL A 46 -4.15 -17.36 -15.67
CA VAL A 46 -4.81 -16.76 -16.84
C VAL A 46 -4.04 -15.55 -17.35
N PHE A 47 -3.54 -14.68 -16.48
CA PHE A 47 -2.79 -13.51 -16.90
C PHE A 47 -1.40 -13.88 -17.43
N THR A 48 -0.74 -14.94 -16.92
CA THR A 48 0.50 -15.43 -17.53
C THR A 48 0.26 -15.91 -18.96
N LEU A 49 -0.81 -16.67 -19.20
CA LEU A 49 -1.15 -17.12 -20.56
C LEU A 49 -1.61 -15.99 -21.47
N PHE A 50 -2.33 -15.00 -20.92
CA PHE A 50 -2.72 -13.80 -21.65
C PHE A 50 -1.49 -12.98 -22.07
N GLU A 51 -0.57 -12.72 -21.14
CA GLU A 51 0.69 -12.03 -21.43
C GLU A 51 1.51 -12.78 -22.47
N LEU A 52 1.60 -14.11 -22.36
CA LEU A 52 2.31 -14.93 -23.34
C LEU A 52 1.67 -14.88 -24.74
N ALA A 53 0.34 -14.75 -24.82
CA ALA A 53 -0.37 -14.65 -26.09
C ALA A 53 -0.19 -13.29 -26.81
N VAL A 54 0.12 -12.23 -26.06
CA VAL A 54 0.34 -10.88 -26.61
C VAL A 54 1.82 -10.48 -26.65
N TYR A 55 2.70 -11.29 -26.05
CA TYR A 55 4.14 -11.06 -26.05
C TYR A 55 4.72 -11.09 -27.46
N SER A 56 5.53 -10.07 -27.77
CA SER A 56 6.34 -10.00 -28.97
C SER A 56 7.84 -9.93 -28.61
N PRO A 57 8.71 -10.75 -29.21
CA PRO A 57 10.15 -10.66 -29.03
C PRO A 57 10.76 -9.43 -29.73
N ASP A 58 10.03 -8.78 -30.64
CA ASP A 58 10.53 -7.64 -31.41
C ASP A 58 10.54 -6.31 -30.62
N ALA A 59 9.95 -6.30 -29.42
CA ALA A 59 9.87 -5.13 -28.56
C ALA A 59 10.43 -5.42 -27.16
N PRO A 60 10.95 -4.40 -26.44
CA PRO A 60 11.37 -4.57 -25.05
C PRO A 60 10.23 -5.07 -24.17
N MET A 61 10.52 -5.98 -23.24
CA MET A 61 9.50 -6.61 -22.39
C MET A 61 8.73 -5.57 -21.55
N TYR A 62 9.46 -4.56 -21.05
CA TYR A 62 8.91 -3.52 -20.20
C TYR A 62 7.93 -2.57 -20.91
N ALA A 63 7.96 -2.49 -22.24
CA ALA A 63 7.14 -1.57 -23.04
C ALA A 63 5.80 -2.19 -23.45
N GLN A 64 5.62 -3.49 -23.24
CA GLN A 64 4.47 -4.26 -23.72
C GLN A 64 3.34 -4.40 -22.69
N GLY A 65 3.47 -3.77 -21.52
CA GLY A 65 2.47 -3.87 -20.44
C GLY A 65 2.46 -5.24 -19.74
N LEU A 66 3.59 -5.93 -19.72
CA LEU A 66 3.75 -7.27 -19.13
C LEU A 66 4.17 -7.13 -17.66
N ILE A 67 3.53 -7.85 -16.75
CA ILE A 67 3.87 -7.83 -15.32
C ILE A 67 4.21 -9.21 -14.79
N LEU A 68 3.77 -10.31 -15.38
CA LEU A 68 4.05 -11.67 -14.91
C LEU A 68 5.24 -12.31 -15.63
N LEU A 69 5.35 -12.16 -16.95
CA LEU A 69 6.50 -12.68 -17.70
C LEU A 69 7.84 -12.12 -17.19
N PRO A 70 7.99 -10.80 -16.88
CA PRO A 70 9.18 -10.29 -16.23
C PRO A 70 9.56 -11.01 -14.93
N HIS A 71 8.57 -11.37 -14.09
CA HIS A 71 8.86 -12.07 -12.83
C HIS A 71 9.36 -13.50 -13.05
N LEU A 72 8.83 -14.19 -14.07
CA LEU A 72 9.32 -15.51 -14.45
C LEU A 72 10.70 -15.45 -15.10
N ALA A 73 10.95 -14.42 -15.90
CA ALA A 73 12.25 -14.13 -16.52
C ALA A 73 13.33 -13.84 -15.47
N THR A 74 13.04 -13.04 -14.43
CA THR A 74 13.95 -12.81 -13.29
C THR A 74 14.33 -14.11 -12.58
N GLN A 75 13.38 -15.05 -12.47
CA GLN A 75 13.65 -16.38 -11.92
C GLN A 75 14.40 -17.31 -12.90
N GLY A 76 14.75 -16.84 -14.10
CA GLY A 76 15.49 -17.57 -15.11
C GLY A 76 14.66 -18.60 -15.90
N TRP A 77 13.33 -18.54 -15.87
CA TRP A 77 12.49 -19.46 -16.63
C TRP A 77 12.44 -19.08 -18.11
N GLY A 78 12.86 -19.99 -18.99
CA GLY A 78 12.77 -19.79 -20.44
C GLY A 78 13.79 -18.81 -21.03
N MET A 79 14.78 -18.38 -20.24
CA MET A 79 15.74 -17.36 -20.61
C MET A 79 16.98 -17.94 -21.32
N ALA A 80 17.51 -17.21 -22.29
CA ALA A 80 18.84 -17.41 -22.87
C ALA A 80 19.82 -16.32 -22.43
N SER A 81 21.08 -16.44 -22.86
CA SER A 81 22.10 -15.40 -22.72
C SER A 81 21.64 -14.08 -23.36
N GLY A 82 21.82 -12.95 -22.66
CA GLY A 82 21.45 -11.62 -23.16
C GLY A 82 20.01 -11.19 -22.87
N GLY A 83 19.31 -11.85 -21.94
CA GLY A 83 18.00 -11.40 -21.45
C GLY A 83 16.81 -11.63 -22.41
N ALA A 84 16.96 -12.45 -23.44
CA ALA A 84 15.86 -12.83 -24.32
C ALA A 84 15.15 -14.11 -23.84
N ILE A 85 13.82 -14.18 -24.03
CA ILE A 85 13.06 -15.42 -23.85
C ILE A 85 13.35 -16.34 -25.03
N ALA A 86 13.99 -17.48 -24.78
CA ALA A 86 14.33 -18.48 -25.78
C ALA A 86 13.36 -19.67 -25.81
N ASP A 87 12.78 -20.01 -24.65
CA ASP A 87 11.79 -21.09 -24.55
C ASP A 87 10.55 -20.59 -23.79
N THR A 88 9.42 -20.59 -24.49
CA THR A 88 8.13 -20.16 -23.93
C THR A 88 7.39 -21.29 -23.21
N PHE A 89 7.81 -22.55 -23.38
CA PHE A 89 7.12 -23.68 -22.79
C PHE A 89 7.08 -23.64 -21.25
N PRO A 90 8.17 -23.32 -20.52
CA PRO A 90 8.12 -23.20 -19.06
C PRO A 90 7.12 -22.13 -18.59
N LEU A 91 7.05 -20.99 -19.28
CA LEU A 91 6.11 -19.90 -18.97
C LEU A 91 4.66 -20.37 -19.16
N PHE A 92 4.38 -21.04 -20.27
CA PHE A 92 3.10 -21.67 -20.53
C PHE A 92 2.73 -22.71 -19.47
N ALA A 93 3.65 -23.62 -19.15
CA ALA A 93 3.43 -24.70 -18.18
C ALA A 93 3.12 -24.14 -16.79
N ILE A 94 3.84 -23.11 -16.34
CA ILE A 94 3.58 -22.41 -15.08
C ILE A 94 2.17 -21.81 -15.09
N GLY A 95 1.76 -21.14 -16.17
CA GLY A 95 0.41 -20.60 -16.32
C GLY A 95 -0.67 -21.69 -16.18
N VAL A 96 -0.50 -22.82 -16.86
CA VAL A 96 -1.44 -23.95 -16.79
C VAL A 96 -1.47 -24.58 -15.39
N VAL A 97 -0.32 -24.77 -14.74
CA VAL A 97 -0.24 -25.31 -13.37
C VAL A 97 -1.04 -24.44 -12.40
N HIS A 98 -0.95 -23.12 -12.52
CA HIS A 98 -1.71 -22.19 -11.68
C HIS A 98 -3.23 -22.30 -11.92
N ILE A 99 -3.68 -22.45 -13.17
CA ILE A 99 -5.11 -22.66 -13.50
C ILE A 99 -5.62 -23.99 -12.91
N VAL A 100 -4.86 -25.07 -13.05
CA VAL A 100 -5.24 -26.37 -12.48
C VAL A 100 -5.31 -26.29 -10.95
N ALA A 101 -4.32 -25.68 -10.31
CA ALA A 101 -4.33 -25.45 -8.87
C ALA A 101 -5.53 -24.60 -8.41
N ALA A 102 -5.92 -23.58 -9.18
CA ALA A 102 -7.11 -22.80 -8.92
C ALA A 102 -8.39 -23.65 -8.93
N GLY A 103 -8.51 -24.57 -9.89
CA GLY A 103 -9.62 -25.52 -9.95
C GLY A 103 -9.69 -26.43 -8.72
N VAL A 104 -8.55 -26.93 -8.23
CA VAL A 104 -8.47 -27.74 -7.01
C VAL A 104 -8.89 -26.93 -5.78
N LEU A 105 -8.39 -25.70 -5.64
CA LEU A 105 -8.75 -24.82 -4.51
C LEU A 105 -10.24 -24.45 -4.53
N ALA A 106 -10.80 -24.12 -5.70
CA ALA A 106 -12.23 -23.85 -5.86
C ALA A 106 -13.09 -25.08 -5.52
N GLY A 107 -12.67 -26.26 -5.98
CA GLY A 107 -13.29 -27.53 -5.62
C GLY A 107 -13.24 -27.81 -4.11
N GLY A 108 -12.12 -27.51 -3.46
CA GLY A 108 -11.96 -27.58 -2.00
C GLY A 108 -12.90 -26.61 -1.27
N ALA A 109 -12.97 -25.34 -1.68
CA ALA A 109 -13.89 -24.37 -1.11
C ALA A 109 -15.35 -24.82 -1.23
N TYR A 110 -15.74 -25.30 -2.42
CA TYR A 110 -17.08 -25.83 -2.65
C TYR A 110 -17.37 -27.06 -1.78
N PHE A 111 -16.41 -27.99 -1.66
CA PHE A 111 -16.53 -29.17 -0.81
C PHE A 111 -16.77 -28.77 0.65
N HIS A 112 -15.94 -27.88 1.21
CA HIS A 112 -16.07 -27.41 2.59
C HIS A 112 -17.40 -26.71 2.84
N TRP A 113 -17.88 -25.91 1.89
CA TRP A 113 -19.18 -25.24 1.97
C TRP A 113 -20.35 -26.23 1.90
N ALA A 114 -20.29 -27.21 1.01
CA ALA A 114 -21.39 -28.14 0.76
C ALA A 114 -21.48 -29.30 1.75
N ARG A 115 -20.35 -29.71 2.37
CA ARG A 115 -20.26 -30.92 3.19
C ARG A 115 -20.12 -30.67 4.68
N LEU A 116 -19.67 -29.49 5.10
CA LEU A 116 -19.44 -29.16 6.51
C LEU A 116 -20.42 -28.09 6.98
N GLY A 117 -20.74 -28.10 8.27
CA GLY A 117 -21.51 -27.02 8.89
C GLY A 117 -20.77 -25.68 8.81
N GLN A 118 -21.48 -24.57 8.95
CA GLN A 118 -20.90 -23.21 8.89
C GLN A 118 -19.87 -22.95 10.01
N SER A 119 -20.06 -23.59 11.16
CA SER A 119 -19.06 -23.62 12.25
C SER A 119 -18.56 -25.04 12.45
N LEU A 120 -17.26 -25.17 12.74
CA LEU A 120 -16.62 -26.44 13.08
C LEU A 120 -16.75 -26.80 14.56
N ALA A 121 -17.37 -25.96 15.39
CA ALA A 121 -17.55 -26.20 16.83
C ALA A 121 -18.30 -27.51 17.13
N THR A 122 -19.29 -27.85 16.29
CA THR A 122 -20.10 -29.08 16.42
C THR A 122 -19.66 -30.19 15.46
N ALA A 123 -18.56 -29.99 14.74
CA ALA A 123 -18.06 -31.00 13.81
C ALA A 123 -17.51 -32.21 14.57
N GLY A 124 -17.73 -33.42 14.03
CA GLY A 124 -17.15 -34.64 14.57
C GLY A 124 -15.71 -34.89 14.11
N GLY A 125 -14.99 -35.74 14.84
CA GLY A 125 -13.69 -36.27 14.41
C GLY A 125 -12.58 -35.23 14.30
N ARG A 126 -11.79 -35.28 13.22
CA ARG A 126 -10.62 -34.38 13.05
C ARG A 126 -11.02 -32.95 12.72
N ALA A 127 -12.20 -32.71 12.13
CA ALA A 127 -12.64 -31.39 11.73
C ALA A 127 -12.81 -30.45 12.93
N ALA A 128 -13.24 -30.98 14.09
CA ALA A 128 -13.34 -30.24 15.35
C ALA A 128 -12.01 -29.55 15.75
N LYS A 129 -10.86 -30.16 15.40
CA LYS A 129 -9.53 -29.63 15.74
C LYS A 129 -9.19 -28.32 15.00
N PHE A 130 -9.90 -28.03 13.91
CA PHE A 130 -9.71 -26.83 13.10
C PHE A 130 -10.70 -25.71 13.46
N HIS A 131 -11.57 -25.94 14.44
CA HIS A 131 -12.34 -24.85 15.04
C HIS A 131 -11.39 -23.88 15.76
N PHE A 132 -11.73 -22.60 15.74
CA PHE A 132 -11.01 -21.56 16.46
C PHE A 132 -12.01 -20.48 16.88
N GLU A 133 -11.67 -19.80 17.98
CA GLU A 133 -12.34 -18.62 18.48
C GLU A 133 -11.31 -17.48 18.55
N TRP A 134 -11.76 -16.25 18.40
CA TRP A 134 -10.86 -15.10 18.26
C TRP A 134 -10.14 -14.71 19.56
N ASP A 135 -10.66 -15.16 20.71
CA ASP A 135 -10.08 -14.98 22.04
C ASP A 135 -9.21 -16.18 22.49
N ASP A 136 -9.19 -17.29 21.75
CA ASP A 136 -8.25 -18.40 21.99
C ASP A 136 -6.87 -18.10 21.39
N ALA A 137 -6.09 -17.31 22.14
CA ALA A 137 -4.73 -16.94 21.79
C ALA A 137 -3.81 -18.15 21.53
N LYS A 138 -4.07 -19.31 22.16
CA LYS A 138 -3.25 -20.51 21.97
C LYS A 138 -3.53 -21.14 20.61
N GLN A 139 -4.79 -21.33 20.25
CA GLN A 139 -5.17 -21.88 18.95
C GLN A 139 -4.73 -20.96 17.81
N LEU A 140 -4.87 -19.64 17.98
CA LEU A 140 -4.39 -18.65 17.02
C LEU A 140 -2.86 -18.69 16.85
N GLY A 141 -2.11 -18.85 17.94
CA GLY A 141 -0.65 -19.05 17.89
C GLY A 141 -0.25 -20.31 17.13
N LEU A 142 -0.98 -21.41 17.34
CA LEU A 142 -0.77 -22.66 16.61
C LEU A 142 -1.01 -22.48 15.11
N ILE A 143 -2.09 -21.80 14.72
CA ILE A 143 -2.40 -21.50 13.31
C ILE A 143 -1.28 -20.63 12.71
N LEU A 144 -0.88 -19.56 13.39
CA LEU A 144 0.21 -18.68 12.95
C LEU A 144 1.50 -19.46 12.71
N GLY A 145 1.90 -20.32 13.66
CA GLY A 145 3.15 -21.05 13.55
C GLY A 145 3.22 -22.00 12.35
N HIS A 146 2.10 -22.66 11.99
CA HIS A 146 2.05 -23.48 10.78
C HIS A 146 2.21 -22.63 9.50
N HIS A 147 1.59 -21.46 9.44
CA HIS A 147 1.73 -20.55 8.28
C HIS A 147 3.16 -20.02 8.15
N LEU A 148 3.82 -19.68 9.26
CA LEU A 148 5.23 -19.27 9.25
C LEU A 148 6.14 -20.37 8.70
N ILE A 149 5.93 -21.63 9.08
CA ILE A 149 6.70 -22.75 8.50
C ILE A 149 6.46 -22.84 6.99
N ILE A 150 5.22 -22.73 6.53
CA ILE A 150 4.90 -22.78 5.09
C ILE A 150 5.59 -21.63 4.34
N LEU A 151 5.60 -20.41 4.88
CA LEU A 151 6.32 -19.27 4.29
C LEU A 151 7.83 -19.51 4.27
N GLY A 152 8.40 -20.07 5.32
CA GLY A 152 9.83 -20.42 5.37
C GLY A 152 10.20 -21.49 4.34
N LEU A 153 9.36 -22.50 4.14
CA LEU A 153 9.51 -23.47 3.05
C LEU A 153 9.41 -22.79 1.67
N GLY A 154 8.51 -21.81 1.51
CA GLY A 154 8.43 -21.00 0.30
C GLY A 154 9.72 -20.22 0.00
N ALA A 155 10.34 -19.61 1.01
CA ALA A 155 11.64 -18.95 0.86
C ALA A 155 12.75 -19.95 0.48
N LEU A 156 12.74 -21.17 1.04
CA LEU A 156 13.68 -22.23 0.63
C LEU A 156 13.49 -22.67 -0.81
N LEU A 157 12.27 -22.66 -1.36
CA LEU A 157 12.05 -22.99 -2.77
C LEU A 157 12.78 -22.03 -3.71
N LEU A 158 12.87 -20.74 -3.36
CA LEU A 158 13.68 -19.78 -4.11
C LEU A 158 15.18 -20.10 -4.01
N VAL A 159 15.66 -20.45 -2.81
CA VAL A 159 17.06 -20.86 -2.61
C VAL A 159 17.39 -22.10 -3.45
N VAL A 160 16.52 -23.11 -3.43
CA VAL A 160 16.67 -24.32 -4.25
C VAL A 160 16.65 -24.00 -5.74
N ARG A 161 15.78 -23.07 -6.19
CA ARG A 161 15.78 -22.59 -7.58
C ARG A 161 17.12 -21.97 -7.97
N ALA A 162 17.65 -21.10 -7.11
CA ALA A 162 18.88 -20.36 -7.36
C ALA A 162 20.14 -21.23 -7.34
N MET A 163 20.20 -22.20 -6.42
CA MET A 163 21.42 -22.99 -6.18
C MET A 163 21.44 -24.32 -6.94
N ALA A 164 20.28 -24.94 -7.20
CA ALA A 164 20.22 -26.31 -7.67
C ALA A 164 19.37 -26.51 -8.93
N LEU A 165 18.28 -25.75 -9.09
CA LEU A 165 17.33 -25.96 -10.19
C LEU A 165 17.46 -24.89 -11.26
N GLY A 166 18.62 -24.73 -11.91
CA GLY A 166 18.78 -23.90 -13.12
C GLY A 166 19.16 -22.43 -12.88
N GLY A 167 19.20 -21.92 -11.65
CA GLY A 167 19.74 -20.59 -11.35
C GLY A 167 18.75 -19.41 -11.45
N LEU A 168 19.23 -18.20 -11.19
CA LEU A 168 18.47 -16.96 -11.34
C LEU A 168 19.09 -16.11 -12.45
N TYR A 169 18.31 -15.18 -13.01
CA TYR A 169 18.86 -14.18 -13.92
C TYR A 169 19.70 -13.16 -13.14
N ASP A 170 20.98 -13.01 -13.50
CA ASP A 170 21.87 -11.99 -12.95
C ASP A 170 21.95 -10.80 -13.90
N ALA A 171 21.35 -9.69 -13.48
CA ALA A 171 21.34 -8.45 -14.25
C ALA A 171 22.73 -7.84 -14.47
N ASN A 172 23.74 -8.17 -13.64
CA ASN A 172 25.08 -7.62 -13.78
C ASN A 172 25.85 -8.23 -14.95
N ILE A 173 25.54 -9.48 -15.31
CA ILE A 173 26.18 -10.19 -16.43
C ILE A 173 25.22 -10.46 -17.61
N GLY A 174 23.92 -10.28 -17.41
CA GLY A 174 22.90 -10.46 -18.45
C GLY A 174 22.56 -11.92 -18.76
N GLU A 175 22.78 -12.83 -17.82
CA GLU A 175 22.63 -14.28 -18.03
C GLU A 175 22.00 -14.97 -16.81
N VAL A 176 21.40 -16.15 -17.04
CA VAL A 176 20.97 -17.03 -15.95
C VAL A 176 22.16 -17.82 -15.45
N ARG A 177 22.41 -17.75 -14.14
CA ARG A 177 23.48 -18.52 -13.49
C ARG A 177 23.05 -19.16 -12.19
N LEU A 178 23.71 -20.26 -11.86
CA LEU A 178 23.61 -20.85 -10.54
C LEU A 178 24.35 -19.98 -9.51
N VAL A 179 23.76 -19.87 -8.33
CA VAL A 179 24.39 -19.23 -7.17
C VAL A 179 25.03 -20.33 -6.33
N THR A 180 26.35 -20.51 -6.46
CA THR A 180 27.07 -21.59 -5.76
C THR A 180 27.44 -21.22 -4.34
N ASP A 181 27.76 -19.93 -4.11
CA ASP A 181 28.35 -19.45 -2.87
C ASP A 181 27.50 -18.31 -2.27
N PRO A 182 26.28 -18.60 -1.76
CA PRO A 182 25.44 -17.58 -1.16
C PRO A 182 26.09 -16.98 0.10
N THR A 183 25.86 -15.69 0.35
CA THR A 183 26.46 -15.00 1.49
C THR A 183 25.83 -15.49 2.80
N LEU A 184 26.61 -16.22 3.59
CA LEU A 184 26.23 -16.68 4.94
C LEU A 184 26.93 -15.89 6.05
N ASP A 185 27.67 -14.84 5.71
CA ASP A 185 28.22 -13.95 6.73
C ASP A 185 27.12 -13.11 7.37
N PHE A 186 26.94 -13.28 8.68
CA PHE A 186 25.92 -12.56 9.43
C PHE A 186 26.18 -11.04 9.42
N GLY A 187 27.44 -10.60 9.45
CA GLY A 187 27.79 -9.19 9.45
C GLY A 187 27.29 -8.48 8.20
N THR A 188 27.54 -9.06 7.04
CA THR A 188 27.06 -8.59 5.74
C THR A 188 25.54 -8.56 5.69
N ILE A 189 24.86 -9.66 5.98
CA ILE A 189 23.38 -9.72 5.91
C ILE A 189 22.74 -8.74 6.92
N TRP A 190 23.29 -8.61 8.12
CA TRP A 190 22.81 -7.68 9.13
C TRP A 190 23.06 -6.20 8.78
N SER A 191 24.05 -5.91 7.94
CA SER A 191 24.35 -4.55 7.50
C SER A 191 23.20 -3.96 6.66
N TYR A 192 22.52 -4.78 5.86
CA TYR A 192 21.42 -4.37 4.98
C TYR A 192 20.23 -3.74 5.73
N ARG A 193 20.14 -3.86 7.06
CA ARG A 193 19.11 -3.18 7.86
C ARG A 193 19.10 -1.65 7.72
N THR A 194 20.19 -1.02 7.27
CA THR A 194 20.26 0.42 7.02
C THR A 194 20.07 0.80 5.55
N HIS A 195 20.13 -0.18 4.64
CA HIS A 195 20.14 -0.01 3.19
C HIS A 195 19.43 -1.20 2.50
N LEU A 196 18.22 -1.51 2.96
CA LEU A 196 17.53 -2.78 2.66
C LEU A 196 17.32 -3.02 1.16
N PHE A 197 17.29 -1.94 0.37
CA PHE A 197 16.91 -1.96 -1.03
C PHE A 197 18.11 -1.95 -1.98
N ASP A 198 19.32 -1.88 -1.44
CA ASP A 198 20.57 -1.69 -2.20
C ASP A 198 21.26 -3.03 -2.54
N VAL A 199 20.57 -4.17 -2.35
CA VAL A 199 21.08 -5.50 -2.71
C VAL A 199 21.39 -5.55 -4.21
N ASN A 200 22.65 -5.78 -4.55
CA ASN A 200 23.17 -5.64 -5.92
C ASN A 200 23.85 -6.90 -6.48
N ASN A 201 23.88 -7.99 -5.72
CA ASN A 201 24.39 -9.29 -6.17
C ASN A 201 23.45 -10.44 -5.73
N LEU A 202 23.50 -11.57 -6.45
CA LEU A 202 22.62 -12.70 -6.18
C LEU A 202 23.01 -13.48 -4.91
N GLU A 203 24.28 -13.47 -4.54
CA GLU A 203 24.81 -14.16 -3.36
C GLU A 203 24.16 -13.64 -2.08
N ASP A 204 24.04 -12.32 -1.94
CA ASP A 204 23.37 -11.65 -0.82
C ASP A 204 21.86 -11.83 -0.89
N LEU A 205 21.26 -11.80 -2.09
CA LEU A 205 19.83 -12.04 -2.27
C LEU A 205 19.46 -13.45 -1.81
N VAL A 206 20.18 -14.48 -2.26
CA VAL A 206 19.94 -15.88 -1.89
C VAL A 206 20.31 -16.11 -0.43
N GLY A 207 21.45 -15.58 0.02
CA GLY A 207 21.89 -15.63 1.42
C GLY A 207 20.83 -15.07 2.37
N GLY A 208 20.29 -13.89 2.07
CA GLY A 208 19.20 -13.28 2.83
C GLY A 208 17.95 -14.17 2.90
N HIS A 209 17.56 -14.83 1.80
CA HIS A 209 16.43 -15.76 1.80
C HIS A 209 16.70 -17.03 2.63
N ILE A 210 17.94 -17.49 2.75
CA ILE A 210 18.32 -18.57 3.68
C ILE A 210 18.07 -18.13 5.14
N TYR A 211 18.51 -16.93 5.50
CA TYR A 211 18.24 -16.36 6.84
C TYR A 211 16.74 -16.23 7.12
N VAL A 212 15.98 -15.70 6.18
CA VAL A 212 14.52 -15.56 6.31
C VAL A 212 13.85 -16.93 6.44
N ALA A 213 14.25 -17.92 5.64
CA ALA A 213 13.72 -19.28 5.72
C ALA A 213 13.95 -19.91 7.11
N VAL A 214 15.18 -19.83 7.62
CA VAL A 214 15.53 -20.36 8.95
C VAL A 214 14.74 -19.62 10.03
N LEU A 215 14.66 -18.29 9.97
CA LEU A 215 13.93 -17.48 10.93
C LEU A 215 12.43 -17.82 10.95
N LEU A 216 11.81 -17.99 9.79
CA LEU A 216 10.38 -18.31 9.67
C LEU A 216 10.08 -19.74 10.14
N ILE A 217 10.95 -20.72 9.85
CA ILE A 217 10.76 -22.11 10.30
C ILE A 217 10.94 -22.21 11.81
N LEU A 218 12.02 -21.63 12.36
CA LEU A 218 12.26 -21.63 13.80
C LEU A 218 11.20 -20.83 14.57
N GLY A 219 10.83 -19.66 14.06
CA GLY A 219 9.74 -18.84 14.61
C GLY A 219 8.39 -19.55 14.54
N GLY A 220 8.12 -20.26 13.45
CA GLY A 220 6.91 -21.07 13.30
C GLY A 220 6.85 -22.23 14.28
N ALA A 221 7.95 -22.97 14.45
CA ALA A 221 8.07 -24.01 15.47
C ALA A 221 7.88 -23.44 16.89
N TRP A 222 8.48 -22.29 17.18
CA TRP A 222 8.30 -21.58 18.44
C TRP A 222 6.83 -21.23 18.70
N HIS A 223 6.13 -20.64 17.73
CA HIS A 223 4.73 -20.26 17.86
C HIS A 223 3.77 -21.45 17.98
N ILE A 224 4.14 -22.64 17.49
CA ILE A 224 3.39 -23.88 17.73
C ILE A 224 3.59 -24.38 19.17
N LEU A 225 4.81 -24.29 19.69
CA LEU A 225 5.18 -24.89 20.97
C LEU A 225 4.87 -23.99 22.17
N VAL A 226 4.95 -22.66 21.99
CA VAL A 226 4.85 -21.69 23.07
C VAL A 226 3.62 -20.80 22.88
N PRO A 227 2.60 -20.88 23.77
CA PRO A 227 1.45 -20.00 23.69
C PRO A 227 1.85 -18.54 24.00
N PRO A 228 1.08 -17.54 23.52
CA PRO A 228 1.39 -16.14 23.78
C PRO A 228 1.50 -15.83 25.27
N PHE A 229 2.57 -15.13 25.66
CA PHE A 229 2.80 -14.73 27.04
C PHE A 229 1.69 -13.80 27.55
N LYS A 230 1.46 -13.77 28.86
CA LYS A 230 0.41 -12.94 29.49
C LYS A 230 0.52 -11.45 29.14
N TRP A 231 1.74 -10.91 29.09
CA TRP A 231 1.94 -9.50 28.74
C TRP A 231 1.55 -9.20 27.28
N VAL A 232 1.70 -10.18 26.36
CA VAL A 232 1.24 -10.07 24.97
C VAL A 232 -0.28 -10.05 24.95
N GLN A 233 -0.92 -10.97 25.67
CA GLN A 233 -2.38 -11.03 25.79
C GLN A 233 -2.99 -9.74 26.38
N GLN A 234 -2.25 -9.04 27.25
CA GLN A 234 -2.67 -7.78 27.84
C GLN A 234 -2.49 -6.57 26.91
N ARG A 235 -1.54 -6.63 25.96
CA ARG A 235 -1.16 -5.48 25.12
C ARG A 235 -1.79 -5.51 23.73
N PHE A 236 -2.08 -6.70 23.21
CA PHE A 236 -2.64 -6.91 21.87
C PHE A 236 -4.14 -7.23 21.94
N LEU A 237 -4.84 -6.94 20.85
CA LEU A 237 -6.27 -7.15 20.70
C LEU A 237 -6.53 -8.51 20.06
N PHE A 238 -7.01 -9.47 20.85
CA PHE A 238 -7.44 -10.79 20.38
C PHE A 238 -8.91 -10.72 19.97
N SER A 239 -9.14 -10.23 18.76
CA SER A 239 -10.45 -10.16 18.11
C SER A 239 -10.27 -10.25 16.59
N GLY A 240 -11.34 -10.60 15.86
CA GLY A 240 -11.28 -10.66 14.39
C GLY A 240 -10.82 -9.33 13.75
N ASP A 241 -11.37 -8.20 14.19
CA ASP A 241 -10.94 -6.86 13.71
C ASP A 241 -9.50 -6.53 14.14
N GLY A 242 -9.07 -6.93 15.34
CA GLY A 242 -7.72 -6.66 15.86
C GLY A 242 -6.64 -7.41 15.09
N ILE A 243 -6.81 -8.72 14.91
CA ILE A 243 -5.87 -9.58 14.18
C ILE A 243 -5.82 -9.19 12.69
N LEU A 244 -6.99 -8.92 12.08
CA LEU A 244 -7.06 -8.40 10.72
C LEU A 244 -6.29 -7.08 10.58
N ALA A 245 -6.43 -6.15 11.54
CA ALA A 245 -5.71 -4.88 11.51
C ALA A 245 -4.19 -5.06 11.53
N TYR A 246 -3.66 -5.96 12.36
CA TYR A 246 -2.23 -6.25 12.38
C TYR A 246 -1.72 -6.79 11.05
N SER A 247 -2.47 -7.69 10.41
CA SER A 247 -2.15 -8.19 9.08
C SER A 247 -2.24 -7.11 8.00
N LEU A 248 -3.21 -6.19 8.10
CA LEU A 248 -3.35 -5.05 7.17
C LEU A 248 -2.19 -4.04 7.30
N PHE A 249 -1.69 -3.80 8.51
CA PHE A 249 -0.46 -3.02 8.69
C PHE A 249 0.76 -3.75 8.13
N GLY A 250 0.86 -5.06 8.34
CA GLY A 250 1.93 -5.88 7.78
C GLY A 250 1.97 -5.87 6.24
N ILE A 251 0.83 -6.08 5.58
CA ILE A 251 0.75 -6.05 4.11
C ILE A 251 0.97 -4.64 3.56
N ALA A 252 0.56 -3.58 4.28
CA ALA A 252 0.85 -2.21 3.89
C ALA A 252 2.36 -1.92 3.93
N LEU A 253 3.05 -2.34 4.99
CA LEU A 253 4.51 -2.22 5.08
C LEU A 253 5.20 -3.00 3.94
N ALA A 254 4.78 -4.24 3.70
CA ALA A 254 5.31 -5.05 2.62
C ALA A 254 5.04 -4.42 1.23
N GLY A 255 3.86 -3.83 1.02
CA GLY A 255 3.50 -3.16 -0.22
C GLY A 255 4.29 -1.88 -0.48
N PHE A 256 4.55 -1.06 0.55
CA PHE A 256 5.44 0.10 0.43
C PHE A 256 6.89 -0.33 0.16
N ALA A 257 7.37 -1.37 0.84
CA ALA A 257 8.70 -1.93 0.59
C ALA A 257 8.81 -2.50 -0.83
N ALA A 258 7.82 -3.26 -1.30
CA ALA A 258 7.77 -3.81 -2.65
C ALA A 258 7.72 -2.71 -3.73
N SER A 259 6.93 -1.65 -3.48
CA SER A 259 6.86 -0.47 -4.34
C SER A 259 8.22 0.21 -4.49
N TYR A 260 8.90 0.46 -3.37
CA TYR A 260 10.22 1.08 -3.36
C TYR A 260 11.27 0.17 -4.04
N TYR A 261 11.30 -1.12 -3.69
CA TYR A 261 12.24 -2.07 -4.26
C TYR A 261 12.06 -2.23 -5.77
N CYS A 262 10.81 -2.31 -6.24
CA CYS A 262 10.49 -2.30 -7.67
C CYS A 262 10.89 -0.98 -8.34
N GLY A 263 10.69 0.16 -7.68
CA GLY A 263 11.04 1.47 -8.23
C GLY A 263 12.53 1.64 -8.53
N PHE A 264 13.41 1.13 -7.66
CA PHE A 264 14.84 1.48 -7.68
C PHE A 264 15.81 0.33 -7.90
N ASN A 265 15.51 -0.88 -7.43
CA ASN A 265 16.48 -1.98 -7.49
C ASN A 265 16.61 -2.51 -8.93
N THR A 266 17.84 -2.72 -9.39
CA THR A 266 18.16 -3.17 -10.76
C THR A 266 18.57 -4.64 -10.83
N LEU A 267 18.77 -5.31 -9.69
CA LEU A 267 19.10 -6.73 -9.65
C LEU A 267 17.82 -7.59 -9.64
N ALA A 268 16.99 -7.43 -8.61
CA ALA A 268 15.73 -8.16 -8.45
C ALA A 268 14.65 -7.71 -9.44
N TYR A 269 14.79 -6.49 -9.98
CA TYR A 269 14.01 -5.99 -11.10
C TYR A 269 14.97 -5.54 -12.21
N PRO A 270 15.47 -6.46 -13.06
CA PRO A 270 16.37 -6.12 -14.15
C PRO A 270 15.81 -5.05 -15.09
N THR A 271 16.66 -4.14 -15.55
CA THR A 271 16.26 -3.06 -16.47
C THR A 271 15.73 -3.57 -17.80
N GLU A 272 16.28 -4.69 -18.29
CA GLU A 272 15.88 -5.34 -19.53
C GLU A 272 14.40 -5.80 -19.49
N PHE A 273 13.92 -6.20 -18.31
CA PHE A 273 12.58 -6.77 -18.14
C PHE A 273 11.55 -5.75 -17.67
N TYR A 274 11.95 -4.83 -16.78
CA TYR A 274 11.03 -3.90 -16.12
C TYR A 274 11.17 -2.45 -16.60
N GLY A 275 12.26 -2.12 -17.29
CA GLY A 275 12.61 -0.77 -17.69
C GLY A 275 13.58 -0.10 -16.72
N PRO A 276 14.04 1.12 -17.03
CA PRO A 276 15.00 1.85 -16.20
C PRO A 276 14.44 2.15 -14.79
N PRO A 277 15.32 2.38 -13.79
CA PRO A 277 14.91 2.83 -12.47
C PRO A 277 14.08 4.12 -12.52
N LEU A 278 13.15 4.24 -11.58
CA LEU A 278 12.23 5.37 -11.53
C LEU A 278 12.77 6.48 -10.61
N GLU A 279 12.16 7.64 -10.72
CA GLU A 279 12.25 8.72 -9.73
C GLU A 279 10.93 8.88 -8.98
N LEU A 280 11.01 9.28 -7.72
CA LEU A 280 9.84 9.53 -6.88
C LEU A 280 9.50 11.03 -6.89
N LYS A 281 8.34 11.36 -7.43
CA LYS A 281 7.76 12.70 -7.31
C LYS A 281 6.99 12.81 -6.01
N SER A 282 7.63 13.40 -4.99
CA SER A 282 7.02 13.71 -3.70
C SER A 282 6.12 14.95 -3.78
N ALA A 283 4.94 14.80 -4.40
CA ALA A 283 3.88 15.80 -4.45
C ALA A 283 2.71 15.39 -3.53
N PHE A 284 1.59 16.12 -3.59
CA PHE A 284 0.36 15.77 -2.84
C PHE A 284 -0.05 14.30 -3.04
N LEU A 285 0.13 13.77 -4.25
CA LEU A 285 0.06 12.34 -4.55
C LEU A 285 1.46 11.86 -4.94
N PRO A 286 2.18 11.14 -4.05
CA PRO A 286 3.45 10.54 -4.37
C PRO A 286 3.30 9.57 -5.54
N SER A 287 4.16 9.70 -6.55
CA SER A 287 4.12 8.86 -7.74
C SER A 287 5.52 8.60 -8.26
N TYR A 288 5.74 7.38 -8.72
CA TYR A 288 6.96 7.02 -9.43
C TYR A 288 6.79 7.33 -10.91
N TYR A 289 7.81 7.89 -11.54
CA TYR A 289 7.84 8.15 -12.96
C TYR A 289 9.20 7.78 -13.55
N ASP A 290 9.20 7.47 -14.84
CA ASP A 290 10.44 7.23 -15.60
C ASP A 290 11.00 8.58 -16.08
N PRO A 291 12.17 9.04 -15.58
CA PRO A 291 12.77 10.28 -16.03
C PRO A 291 13.40 10.18 -17.42
N SER A 292 13.72 8.97 -17.88
CA SER A 292 14.40 8.75 -19.16
C SER A 292 13.45 8.81 -20.35
N GLY A 293 12.15 8.62 -20.12
CA GLY A 293 11.15 8.52 -21.18
C GLY A 293 11.38 7.30 -22.08
N ALA A 294 11.80 6.16 -21.50
CA ALA A 294 12.18 4.97 -22.26
C ALA A 294 11.00 4.31 -23.00
N VAL A 295 9.76 4.71 -22.70
CA VAL A 295 8.55 4.26 -23.37
C VAL A 295 7.88 5.47 -24.04
N GLU A 296 7.80 5.46 -25.37
CA GLU A 296 7.23 6.57 -26.16
C GLU A 296 5.74 6.82 -25.86
N SER A 297 4.98 5.76 -25.57
CA SER A 297 3.57 5.86 -25.20
C SER A 297 3.19 4.84 -24.15
N GLY A 298 2.54 5.30 -23.07
CA GLY A 298 2.16 4.46 -21.94
C GLY A 298 3.17 4.51 -20.79
N TYR A 299 3.27 3.42 -20.05
CA TYR A 299 4.13 3.31 -18.87
C TYR A 299 4.87 1.98 -18.88
N SER A 300 6.12 1.98 -18.42
CA SER A 300 6.89 0.76 -18.26
C SER A 300 6.26 -0.17 -17.21
N SER A 301 6.55 -1.46 -17.31
CA SER A 301 6.15 -2.45 -16.30
C SER A 301 6.56 -2.06 -14.88
N ARG A 302 7.78 -1.51 -14.71
CA ARG A 302 8.24 -0.96 -13.42
C ARG A 302 7.33 0.15 -12.91
N THR A 303 6.97 1.10 -13.77
CA THR A 303 6.11 2.24 -13.41
C THR A 303 4.74 1.76 -12.94
N TRP A 304 4.15 0.79 -13.65
CA TRP A 304 2.88 0.18 -13.25
C TRP A 304 2.97 -0.49 -11.89
N LEU A 305 3.94 -1.38 -11.70
CA LEU A 305 4.10 -2.16 -10.48
C LEU A 305 4.39 -1.27 -9.27
N ALA A 306 5.33 -0.33 -9.39
CA ALA A 306 5.72 0.55 -8.29
C ALA A 306 4.54 1.42 -7.81
N ASN A 307 3.82 2.06 -8.73
CA ASN A 307 2.67 2.90 -8.37
C ASN A 307 1.47 2.09 -7.87
N ALA A 308 1.12 0.99 -8.54
CA ALA A 308 -0.02 0.17 -8.12
C ALA A 308 0.18 -0.37 -6.70
N HIS A 309 1.37 -0.90 -6.38
CA HIS A 309 1.68 -1.37 -5.03
C HIS A 309 1.73 -0.24 -4.01
N PHE A 310 2.21 0.95 -4.37
CA PHE A 310 2.19 2.11 -3.49
C PHE A 310 0.76 2.48 -3.06
N TYR A 311 -0.15 2.62 -4.03
CA TYR A 311 -1.53 3.01 -3.73
C TYR A 311 -2.33 1.89 -3.06
N LEU A 312 -2.10 0.62 -3.42
CA LEU A 312 -2.69 -0.50 -2.69
C LEU A 312 -2.20 -0.54 -1.24
N ALA A 313 -0.89 -0.36 -1.00
CA ALA A 313 -0.32 -0.29 0.34
C ALA A 313 -0.90 0.86 1.16
N PHE A 314 -1.11 2.02 0.53
CA PHE A 314 -1.82 3.14 1.15
C PHE A 314 -3.22 2.71 1.59
N PHE A 315 -4.06 2.17 0.71
CA PHE A 315 -5.41 1.74 1.10
C PHE A 315 -5.42 0.61 2.12
N PHE A 316 -4.46 -0.31 2.10
CA PHE A 316 -4.29 -1.31 3.16
C PHE A 316 -3.93 -0.66 4.51
N LEU A 317 -3.11 0.38 4.53
CA LEU A 317 -2.81 1.15 5.74
C LEU A 317 -4.09 1.80 6.31
N GLN A 318 -4.92 2.42 5.47
CA GLN A 318 -6.20 2.96 5.94
C GLN A 318 -7.16 1.87 6.41
N GLY A 319 -7.19 0.71 5.74
CA GLY A 319 -7.93 -0.46 6.19
C GLY A 319 -7.49 -0.91 7.57
N GLY A 320 -6.17 -1.00 7.81
CA GLY A 320 -5.59 -1.34 9.10
C GLY A 320 -6.00 -0.34 10.19
N LEU A 321 -5.90 0.97 9.91
CA LEU A 321 -6.33 2.01 10.85
C LEU A 321 -7.82 1.90 11.18
N TRP A 322 -8.66 1.68 10.17
CA TRP A 322 -10.10 1.50 10.34
C TRP A 322 -10.45 0.30 11.23
N HIS A 323 -9.90 -0.87 10.94
CA HIS A 323 -10.16 -2.08 11.71
C HIS A 323 -9.56 -2.01 13.13
N TYR A 324 -8.38 -1.40 13.29
CA TYR A 324 -7.76 -1.21 14.59
C TYR A 324 -8.61 -0.31 15.51
N GLN A 325 -9.10 0.81 14.98
CA GLN A 325 -9.98 1.71 15.72
C GLN A 325 -11.27 0.99 16.15
N ARG A 326 -11.86 0.20 15.25
CA ARG A 326 -13.05 -0.61 15.57
C ARG A 326 -12.77 -1.65 16.66
N ALA A 327 -11.63 -2.33 16.60
CA ALA A 327 -11.20 -3.27 17.63
C ALA A 327 -10.99 -2.60 19.00
N MET A 328 -10.58 -1.33 19.01
CA MET A 328 -10.48 -0.49 20.22
C MET A 328 -11.84 0.05 20.72
N GLY A 329 -12.94 -0.22 20.01
CA GLY A 329 -14.28 0.22 20.39
C GLY A 329 -14.73 1.55 19.78
N PHE A 330 -14.03 2.06 18.75
CA PHE A 330 -14.48 3.25 18.02
C PHE A 330 -15.79 2.98 17.28
N ASP A 331 -16.80 3.80 17.55
CA ASP A 331 -18.12 3.72 16.94
C ASP A 331 -18.39 4.94 16.05
N LEU A 332 -18.22 4.75 14.74
CA LEU A 332 -18.46 5.81 13.75
C LEU A 332 -19.90 6.34 13.81
N SER A 333 -20.88 5.51 14.18
CA SER A 333 -22.28 5.95 14.23
C SER A 333 -22.50 7.00 15.32
N LYS A 334 -21.85 6.82 16.48
CA LYS A 334 -21.84 7.81 17.57
C LYS A 334 -21.08 9.06 17.16
N THR A 335 -19.90 8.92 16.56
CA THR A 335 -19.13 10.09 16.07
C THR A 335 -19.92 10.90 15.05
N TRP A 336 -20.61 10.23 14.12
CA TRP A 336 -21.43 10.88 13.11
C TRP A 336 -22.71 11.50 13.69
N ALA A 337 -23.32 10.87 14.69
CA ALA A 337 -24.45 11.46 15.43
C ALA A 337 -24.01 12.73 16.17
N ASN A 338 -22.88 12.67 16.89
CA ASN A 338 -22.29 13.80 17.59
C ASN A 338 -21.92 14.94 16.62
N TRP A 339 -21.32 14.63 15.48
CA TRP A 339 -20.99 15.63 14.47
C TRP A 339 -22.26 16.30 13.90
N ARG A 340 -23.31 15.52 13.62
CA ARG A 340 -24.60 16.08 13.16
C ARG A 340 -25.22 16.98 14.22
N GLN A 341 -25.23 16.54 15.48
CA GLN A 341 -25.73 17.34 16.60
C GLN A 341 -24.93 18.63 16.77
N ASN A 342 -23.60 18.57 16.73
CA ASN A 342 -22.72 19.73 16.82
C ASN A 342 -22.94 20.70 15.66
N ARG A 343 -23.18 20.20 14.45
CA ARG A 343 -23.52 21.05 13.29
C ARG A 343 -24.84 21.78 13.47
N VAL A 344 -25.86 21.12 14.01
CA VAL A 344 -27.15 21.76 14.33
C VAL A 344 -26.93 22.83 15.41
N ALA A 345 -26.26 22.50 16.51
CA ALA A 345 -25.97 23.44 17.59
C ALA A 345 -25.18 24.68 17.12
N VAL A 346 -24.17 24.49 16.25
CA VAL A 346 -23.41 25.59 15.64
C VAL A 346 -24.27 26.44 14.70
N SER A 347 -25.19 25.83 13.95
CA SER A 347 -26.09 26.57 13.07
C SER A 347 -27.12 27.40 13.84
N GLU A 348 -27.57 26.92 15.00
CA GLU A 348 -28.54 27.61 15.85
C GLU A 348 -27.89 28.70 16.71
N ASN A 349 -26.61 28.53 17.07
CA ASN A 349 -25.86 29.53 17.83
C ASN A 349 -24.40 29.64 17.34
N PRO A 350 -24.12 30.52 16.35
CA PRO A 350 -22.79 30.68 15.76
C PRO A 350 -21.70 31.11 16.76
N ALA A 351 -22.08 31.70 17.90
CA ALA A 351 -21.15 32.12 18.94
C ALA A 351 -20.52 30.93 19.69
N LEU A 352 -21.13 29.73 19.65
CA LEU A 352 -20.58 28.51 20.24
C LEU A 352 -19.26 28.06 19.59
N VAL A 353 -19.00 28.45 18.33
CA VAL A 353 -17.73 28.12 17.64
C VAL A 353 -16.53 28.80 18.30
N TYR A 354 -16.76 29.96 18.91
CA TYR A 354 -15.72 30.76 19.57
C TYR A 354 -15.73 30.60 21.10
N GLN A 355 -16.76 29.97 21.66
CA GLN A 355 -16.78 29.56 23.06
C GLN A 355 -16.16 28.18 23.17
N ASN A 356 -14.85 28.14 23.41
CA ASN A 356 -14.16 26.89 23.74
C ASN A 356 -14.72 26.36 25.08
N PRO A 357 -15.53 25.29 25.14
CA PRO A 357 -16.09 24.81 26.40
C PRO A 357 -15.09 23.95 27.18
N VAL A 358 -13.90 23.72 26.61
CA VAL A 358 -12.90 22.87 27.24
C VAL A 358 -11.98 23.72 28.10
N HIS A 359 -12.45 24.09 29.28
CA HIS A 359 -11.54 24.17 30.42
C HIS A 359 -11.09 22.74 30.72
N SER A 360 -10.04 22.30 30.03
CA SER A 360 -9.28 21.13 30.46
C SER A 360 -8.60 21.52 31.77
N GLU A 361 -9.22 21.23 32.91
CA GLU A 361 -8.42 21.15 34.13
C GLU A 361 -7.38 20.04 33.91
N PRO A 362 -6.08 20.32 34.05
CA PRO A 362 -5.07 19.29 33.93
C PRO A 362 -5.28 18.30 35.07
N LYS A 363 -5.92 17.17 34.79
CA LYS A 363 -5.92 16.03 35.70
C LYS A 363 -4.53 15.41 35.64
N PRO A 364 -3.78 15.34 36.76
CA PRO A 364 -2.52 14.62 36.77
C PRO A 364 -2.82 13.15 36.46
N LEU A 365 -2.43 12.70 35.27
CA LEU A 365 -2.48 11.30 34.86
C LEU A 365 -1.38 10.56 35.62
N LEU A 366 -1.69 10.10 36.82
CA LEU A 366 -0.92 9.10 37.57
C LEU A 366 -0.95 7.76 36.80
N ALA A 367 -0.18 7.66 35.72
CA ALA A 367 0.34 6.43 35.08
C ALA A 367 0.87 6.63 33.64
N VAL A 368 1.28 7.84 33.23
CA VAL A 368 2.05 8.02 31.99
C VAL A 368 3.49 8.32 32.37
N CYS A 369 4.29 7.27 32.55
CA CYS A 369 5.74 7.40 32.72
C CYS A 369 6.38 7.79 31.38
N TYR A 370 6.39 9.08 31.09
CA TYR A 370 7.43 9.72 30.27
C TYR A 370 8.01 10.86 31.10
N GLU A 371 8.65 10.51 32.21
CA GLU A 371 9.52 11.45 32.91
C GLU A 371 10.95 11.14 32.46
N ALA A 372 11.58 12.09 31.78
CA ALA A 372 13.01 12.01 31.51
C ALA A 372 13.75 11.99 32.86
N PRO A 373 14.85 11.21 33.01
CA PRO A 373 15.56 11.17 34.29
C PRO A 373 16.00 12.57 34.68
N GLN A 374 15.50 13.07 35.82
CA GLN A 374 16.05 14.28 36.42
C GLN A 374 17.43 13.93 36.94
N ILE A 375 18.46 14.40 36.22
CA ILE A 375 19.83 14.42 36.71
C ILE A 375 19.93 15.65 37.61
N ASP A 376 20.17 15.45 38.91
CA ASP A 376 20.52 16.54 39.81
C ASP A 376 21.86 17.14 39.37
N LEU A 377 21.81 18.33 38.78
CA LEU A 377 23.00 19.11 38.46
C LEU A 377 23.48 19.83 39.74
N PRO A 378 24.75 19.66 40.15
CA PRO A 378 25.31 20.42 41.26
C PRO A 378 25.38 21.92 40.92
N PRO A 379 25.40 22.81 41.93
CA PRO A 379 25.22 24.24 41.74
C PRO A 379 26.30 24.84 40.83
N LEU A 380 25.83 25.59 39.85
CA LEU A 380 26.61 26.27 38.83
C LEU A 380 27.66 27.19 39.50
N LEU A 381 28.95 26.89 39.29
CA LEU A 381 30.03 27.85 39.50
C LEU A 381 29.80 29.02 38.54
N THR A 382 29.62 30.21 39.10
CA THR A 382 29.51 31.48 38.39
C THR A 382 30.77 31.69 37.54
N MET A 383 30.63 31.55 36.23
CA MET A 383 31.58 32.11 35.27
C MET A 383 30.83 33.15 34.46
N GLU A 384 31.13 34.42 34.75
CA GLU A 384 30.79 35.55 33.89
C GLU A 384 31.41 35.33 32.51
N GLN A 385 30.57 35.16 31.50
CA GLN A 385 31.00 35.35 30.12
C GLN A 385 29.84 36.01 29.35
N ASP A 386 30.18 37.16 28.77
CA ASP A 386 29.26 38.12 28.18
C ASP A 386 28.64 37.55 26.89
N PHE A 387 27.33 37.30 26.88
CA PHE A 387 26.59 36.68 25.76
C PHE A 387 26.15 37.72 24.71
N ALA A 388 26.94 38.77 24.54
CA ALA A 388 26.75 39.77 23.51
C ALA A 388 27.63 39.45 22.30
N ASP A 389 27.37 38.33 21.63
CA ASP A 389 27.51 38.21 20.18
C ASP A 389 26.87 36.90 19.70
N TYR A 390 26.15 37.00 18.57
CA TYR A 390 25.39 35.94 17.88
C TYR A 390 23.99 35.62 18.40
N LEU A 391 23.03 36.55 18.26
CA LEU A 391 21.72 36.24 17.67
C LEU A 391 20.96 37.54 17.32
N TYR A 392 20.69 37.73 16.02
CA TYR A 392 19.71 38.64 15.39
C TYR A 392 19.55 40.08 15.94
N ARG A 393 20.14 41.07 15.24
CA ARG A 393 19.80 42.50 15.38
C ARG A 393 18.58 42.84 14.50
N PRO A 394 17.47 43.39 15.04
CA PRO A 394 16.40 43.96 14.22
C PRO A 394 16.90 45.22 13.51
N SER A 395 16.59 45.39 12.23
CA SER A 395 16.91 46.60 11.48
C SER A 395 16.21 47.82 12.10
N GLN A 396 16.97 48.79 12.58
CA GLN A 396 16.45 50.11 12.90
C GLN A 396 16.41 50.99 11.64
N GLY A 397 15.25 51.59 11.39
CA GLY A 397 15.11 52.73 10.50
C GLY A 397 14.86 52.40 9.03
N ILE A 398 13.59 52.16 8.68
CA ILE A 398 12.85 52.67 7.50
C ILE A 398 11.38 52.46 7.86
N GLU A 399 10.54 53.51 7.77
CA GLU A 399 9.09 53.39 8.03
C GLU A 399 8.46 52.27 7.17
N PRO A 400 7.54 51.46 7.72
CA PRO A 400 6.88 50.44 6.93
C PRO A 400 6.03 51.10 5.82
N PRO A 401 6.15 50.69 4.55
CA PRO A 401 5.28 51.21 3.51
C PRO A 401 3.83 50.82 3.82
N SER A 402 2.92 51.79 3.76
CA SER A 402 1.47 51.57 3.88
C SER A 402 1.02 50.45 2.94
N LEU A 403 0.46 49.37 3.51
CA LEU A 403 -0.08 48.20 2.79
C LEU A 403 -1.38 48.49 2.00
N ALA A 404 -1.76 49.75 1.88
CA ALA A 404 -2.87 50.21 1.07
C ALA A 404 -2.44 51.39 0.19
N LYS A 405 -2.59 51.25 -1.12
CA LYS A 405 -2.54 52.37 -2.07
C LYS A 405 -3.98 52.74 -2.46
N THR A 406 -4.27 54.04 -2.39
CA THR A 406 -5.53 54.61 -2.90
C THR A 406 -5.22 55.18 -4.28
N ASN A 407 -5.86 54.66 -5.33
CA ASN A 407 -5.72 55.24 -6.66
C ASN A 407 -6.59 56.50 -6.78
N GLY A 408 -6.30 57.39 -7.74
CA GLY A 408 -6.92 58.72 -7.91
C GLY A 408 -8.45 58.79 -8.09
N ASN A 409 -9.14 57.66 -7.95
CA ASN A 409 -10.60 57.53 -8.02
C ASN A 409 -11.21 57.10 -6.66
N GLY A 410 -10.43 57.12 -5.57
CA GLY A 410 -10.91 56.93 -4.19
C GLY A 410 -11.06 55.49 -3.68
N VAL A 411 -10.62 54.47 -4.43
CA VAL A 411 -10.71 53.06 -4.03
C VAL A 411 -9.40 52.56 -3.41
N ARG A 412 -9.49 51.98 -2.21
CA ARG A 412 -8.36 51.46 -1.42
C ARG A 412 -8.10 49.99 -1.78
N GLN A 413 -6.94 49.67 -2.34
CA GLN A 413 -6.55 48.28 -2.64
C GLN A 413 -5.52 47.77 -1.62
N THR A 414 -5.77 46.59 -1.04
CA THR A 414 -4.87 45.84 -0.15
C THR A 414 -4.31 44.62 -0.89
N LEU A 415 -3.04 44.27 -0.62
CA LEU A 415 -2.26 43.29 -1.42
C LEU A 415 -2.75 41.83 -1.39
N TYR A 416 -3.83 41.52 -0.67
CA TYR A 416 -4.43 40.20 -0.60
C TYR A 416 -5.96 40.31 -0.72
N GLN A 417 -6.44 40.57 -1.93
CA GLN A 417 -7.85 40.46 -2.25
C GLN A 417 -8.02 39.30 -3.24
N THR A 418 -8.32 38.12 -2.72
CA THR A 418 -8.69 36.97 -3.55
C THR A 418 -10.15 37.11 -3.96
N THR A 419 -10.41 37.42 -5.21
CA THR A 419 -11.76 37.39 -5.79
C THR A 419 -12.19 35.94 -5.94
N TYR A 420 -13.11 35.48 -5.09
CA TYR A 420 -13.68 34.13 -5.20
C TYR A 420 -14.83 34.15 -6.21
N GLU A 421 -14.57 33.75 -7.46
CA GLU A 421 -15.66 33.46 -8.39
C GLU A 421 -16.26 32.09 -8.08
N SER A 422 -17.50 32.06 -7.59
CA SER A 422 -18.27 30.84 -7.41
C SER A 422 -18.60 30.23 -8.78
N ARG A 423 -17.74 29.34 -9.31
CA ARG A 423 -18.14 28.39 -10.36
C ARG A 423 -18.86 27.20 -9.71
N LYS A 424 -20.18 27.17 -9.82
CA LYS A 424 -20.98 25.95 -9.58
C LYS A 424 -20.67 24.94 -10.69
N GLN A 425 -19.72 24.03 -10.46
CA GLN A 425 -19.64 22.79 -11.23
C GLN A 425 -20.45 21.71 -10.51
N SER A 426 -21.68 21.49 -10.97
CA SER A 426 -22.51 20.36 -10.56
C SER A 426 -21.98 19.09 -11.25
N PHE A 427 -21.33 18.20 -10.49
CA PHE A 427 -20.73 16.96 -10.99
C PHE A 427 -21.72 15.78 -11.12
N TYR A 428 -23.02 15.99 -10.87
CA TYR A 428 -24.09 15.02 -11.10
C TYR A 428 -25.29 15.73 -11.74
N GLY A 429 -25.73 15.23 -12.90
CA GLY A 429 -27.02 15.62 -13.48
C GLY A 429 -28.14 15.00 -12.64
N SER A 430 -29.11 15.83 -12.22
CA SER A 430 -30.34 15.35 -11.60
C SER A 430 -31.05 14.34 -12.52
N PRO A 431 -31.63 13.25 -11.99
CA PRO A 431 -32.40 12.33 -12.82
C PRO A 431 -33.60 13.06 -13.42
N LYS A 432 -33.82 12.89 -14.73
CA LYS A 432 -35.05 13.35 -15.39
C LYS A 432 -36.24 12.63 -14.75
N SER A 433 -37.32 13.37 -14.48
CA SER A 433 -38.59 12.81 -14.02
C SER A 433 -39.06 11.73 -14.99
N VAL A 434 -39.19 10.50 -14.51
CA VAL A 434 -39.81 9.42 -15.25
C VAL A 434 -41.33 9.60 -15.11
N ASP A 435 -41.97 9.88 -16.23
CA ASP A 435 -43.43 9.96 -16.32
C ASP A 435 -43.99 8.53 -16.22
N ASN A 436 -44.84 8.31 -15.21
CA ASN A 436 -45.48 7.02 -14.96
C ASN A 436 -46.55 6.75 -16.01
N ARG A 437 -46.20 6.09 -17.12
CA ARG A 437 -47.18 5.37 -17.94
C ARG A 437 -46.63 4.04 -18.46
N ALA A 438 -47.43 3.02 -18.15
CA ALA A 438 -47.61 1.75 -18.85
C ALA A 438 -46.59 0.62 -18.61
N PHE A 439 -46.96 -0.25 -17.66
CA PHE A 439 -46.78 -1.69 -17.80
C PHE A 439 -47.52 -2.20 -19.06
N ALA A 440 -46.81 -2.76 -20.05
CA ALA A 440 -47.32 -3.83 -20.92
C ALA A 440 -46.20 -4.43 -21.81
N GLN A 441 -45.93 -5.72 -21.57
CA GLN A 441 -45.46 -6.79 -22.48
C GLN A 441 -44.86 -6.45 -23.86
N SER A 442 -43.69 -7.01 -24.18
CA SER A 442 -43.53 -8.12 -25.15
C SER A 442 -42.06 -8.53 -25.38
N ARG A 443 -41.88 -9.81 -25.72
CA ARG A 443 -40.61 -10.53 -25.95
C ARG A 443 -40.08 -10.33 -27.38
N GLN A 444 -38.74 -10.26 -27.56
CA GLN A 444 -37.90 -11.08 -28.49
C GLN A 444 -36.54 -10.38 -28.81
N PRO A 445 -35.51 -11.14 -29.26
CA PRO A 445 -34.08 -10.87 -28.98
C PRO A 445 -33.31 -10.28 -30.18
N GLY A 446 -32.21 -9.57 -29.93
CA GLY A 446 -31.26 -9.23 -30.99
C GLY A 446 -30.15 -8.24 -30.60
N ARG A 447 -28.90 -8.69 -30.72
CA ARG A 447 -27.64 -7.93 -30.87
C ARG A 447 -27.34 -6.82 -29.85
N MET A 448 -26.60 -7.17 -28.80
CA MET A 448 -25.76 -6.21 -28.08
C MET A 448 -24.40 -6.15 -28.80
N TYR A 449 -24.15 -5.08 -29.55
CA TYR A 449 -22.86 -4.42 -29.83
C TYR A 449 -23.07 -3.54 -31.06
N GLU A 450 -23.27 -2.25 -30.84
CA GLU A 450 -23.21 -1.21 -31.88
C GLU A 450 -21.75 -0.70 -31.93
N PRO A 451 -21.07 -0.66 -33.09
CA PRO A 451 -19.72 -0.13 -33.17
C PRO A 451 -19.72 1.40 -33.00
N PRO A 452 -18.66 2.00 -32.43
CA PRO A 452 -18.62 3.43 -32.16
C PRO A 452 -18.63 4.24 -33.46
N LYS A 453 -19.52 5.24 -33.54
CA LYS A 453 -19.55 6.24 -34.61
C LYS A 453 -18.38 7.20 -34.44
N VAL A 454 -17.50 7.25 -35.44
CA VAL A 454 -16.43 8.26 -35.55
C VAL A 454 -17.07 9.59 -35.96
N PRO A 455 -16.86 10.70 -35.22
CA PRO A 455 -17.32 12.01 -35.64
C PRO A 455 -16.46 12.51 -36.81
N GLN A 456 -17.05 12.58 -38.00
CA GLN A 456 -16.53 13.41 -39.09
C GLN A 456 -16.92 14.86 -38.80
N ASN A 457 -16.09 15.60 -38.07
CA ASN A 457 -16.03 17.07 -38.10
C ASN A 457 -14.77 17.54 -37.37
N GLY A 458 -13.94 18.33 -38.06
CA GLY A 458 -12.68 18.85 -37.55
C GLY A 458 -12.86 19.77 -36.35
N LEU A 459 -12.05 19.57 -35.33
CA LEU A 459 -11.98 20.44 -34.16
C LEU A 459 -11.29 21.76 -34.55
N HIS A 460 -12.10 22.80 -34.79
CA HIS A 460 -11.62 24.19 -34.84
C HIS A 460 -11.23 24.63 -33.41
N TYR A 461 -9.93 24.76 -33.15
CA TYR A 461 -9.41 25.45 -31.96
C TYR A 461 -9.17 26.93 -32.29
N PRO A 462 -9.66 27.89 -31.50
CA PRO A 462 -9.24 29.28 -31.62
C PRO A 462 -7.88 29.48 -30.93
N VAL A 463 -6.83 29.68 -31.75
CA VAL A 463 -5.52 30.30 -31.49
C VAL A 463 -4.60 29.64 -30.42
N PRO A 464 -3.28 29.46 -30.69
CA PRO A 464 -2.35 28.89 -29.71
C PRO A 464 -2.08 29.84 -28.54
N ILE A 465 -2.02 29.28 -27.33
CA ILE A 465 -1.51 29.96 -26.13
C ILE A 465 0.02 30.14 -26.30
N PRO A 466 0.58 31.36 -26.16
CA PRO A 466 2.03 31.56 -26.28
C PRO A 466 2.77 30.83 -25.14
N GLN A 467 3.86 30.15 -25.50
CA GLN A 467 4.80 29.56 -24.54
C GLN A 467 5.50 30.68 -23.76
N VAL A 468 5.27 30.74 -22.44
CA VAL A 468 6.04 31.59 -21.54
C VAL A 468 7.26 30.81 -21.09
N VAL A 469 8.42 31.17 -21.62
CA VAL A 469 9.73 30.73 -21.13
C VAL A 469 10.08 31.62 -19.93
N TYR A 470 10.30 31.02 -18.77
CA TYR A 470 10.85 31.74 -17.61
C TYR A 470 12.38 31.76 -17.74
N GLU A 471 12.96 32.95 -17.91
CA GLU A 471 14.41 33.14 -17.77
C GLU A 471 14.83 33.02 -16.29
N PRO A 472 15.98 32.39 -15.99
CA PRO A 472 16.54 32.38 -14.64
C PRO A 472 16.92 33.81 -14.22
N SER A 473 16.57 34.19 -12.98
CA SER A 473 16.99 35.45 -12.37
C SER A 473 18.52 35.56 -12.35
N GLN A 474 19.07 36.48 -13.14
CA GLN A 474 20.48 36.85 -13.04
C GLN A 474 20.71 37.63 -11.74
N SER A 475 21.57 37.09 -10.88
CA SER A 475 22.12 37.84 -9.74
C SER A 475 23.16 38.85 -10.25
N PRO A 476 23.21 40.09 -9.74
CA PRO A 476 24.19 41.07 -10.18
C PRO A 476 25.60 40.63 -9.76
N VAL A 477 26.49 40.51 -10.74
CA VAL A 477 27.95 40.36 -10.54
C VAL A 477 28.50 41.71 -10.07
N PRO A 478 29.32 41.77 -9.00
CA PRO A 478 30.00 43.01 -8.62
C PRO A 478 31.11 43.36 -9.61
N SER A 479 31.15 44.63 -10.02
CA SER A 479 32.19 45.20 -10.88
C SER A 479 33.59 45.04 -10.27
N PRO A 480 34.64 44.75 -11.07
CA PRO A 480 36.01 44.75 -10.58
C PRO A 480 36.47 46.18 -10.29
N GLN A 481 37.05 46.39 -9.11
CA GLN A 481 37.85 47.58 -8.81
C GLN A 481 39.09 47.58 -9.71
N THR A 482 39.17 48.55 -10.62
CA THR A 482 40.43 48.91 -11.28
C THR A 482 41.31 49.65 -10.30
N THR A 483 42.53 49.13 -10.12
CA THR A 483 43.68 49.90 -9.70
C THR A 483 43.99 51.04 -10.68
N VAL A 484 44.35 52.18 -10.07
CA VAL A 484 44.80 53.49 -10.60
C VAL A 484 43.69 54.49 -10.90
#